data_AF-A0A7W7LPU8-F1
#
_entry.id   AF-A0A7W7LPU8-F1
#
_cell.length_a   1.000
_cell.length_b   1.000
_cell.length_c   1.000
_cell.angle_alpha   90.00
_cell.angle_beta   90.00
_cell.angle_gamma   90.00
#
_symmetry.space_group_name_H-M   'P 1'
#
loop_
_entity.id
_entity.type
_entity.pdbx_description
1 polymer ?
#
loop_
_entity_poly.entity_id
_entity_poly.type
_entity_poly.pdbx_seq_one_letter_code
_entity_poly.pdbx_strand_id
1 'polypeptide(L)'
;MHRTLAVIRRTIRAALHTDPPLRYRVLSGSVAADVAAGRLIQCSTFLTRLGLDEQQVRSYRSWFGRYAAKAWRATNGTEPQRVWALIDSHWTHVAVYPPTSPVFAIAIESYKRMAALGLRFELAV
;
A
#
# COMPACT_ATOMS: atom_id res chain seq x y z
N MET A 1 22.77 -6.43 -19.85
CA MET A 1 21.93 -6.30 -21.05
C MET A 1 21.08 -5.04 -20.92
N HIS A 2 21.43 -3.97 -21.64
CA HIS A 2 20.59 -2.77 -21.71
C HIS A 2 19.56 -2.94 -22.83
N ARG A 3 18.27 -2.96 -22.49
CA ARG A 3 17.21 -2.82 -23.50
C ARG A 3 17.15 -1.34 -23.91
N THR A 4 17.09 -1.06 -25.20
CA THR A 4 16.89 0.30 -25.70
C THR A 4 15.56 0.88 -25.20
N LEU A 5 15.51 2.19 -24.93
CA LEU A 5 14.28 2.88 -24.50
C LEU A 5 13.08 2.62 -25.44
N ALA A 6 13.33 2.48 -26.74
CA ALA A 6 12.31 2.15 -27.73
C ALA A 6 11.63 0.79 -27.46
N VAL A 7 12.41 -0.23 -27.09
CA VAL A 7 11.91 -1.57 -26.76
C VAL A 7 11.06 -1.49 -25.48
N ILE A 8 11.56 -0.80 -24.45
CA ILE A 8 10.83 -0.62 -23.18
C ILE A 8 9.48 0.06 -23.43
N ARG A 9 9.45 1.15 -24.20
CA ARG A 9 8.20 1.87 -24.54
C ARG A 9 7.22 0.99 -25.30
N ARG A 10 7.69 0.20 -26.27
CA ARG A 10 6.83 -0.73 -27.02
C ARG A 10 6.23 -1.80 -26.12
N THR A 11 7.04 -2.39 -25.23
CA THR A 11 6.57 -3.40 -24.26
C THR A 11 5.55 -2.81 -23.30
N ILE A 12 5.79 -1.62 -22.75
CA ILE A 12 4.84 -0.91 -21.88
C ILE A 12 3.53 -0.67 -22.63
N ARG A 13 3.59 -0.14 -23.86
CA ARG A 13 2.39 0.13 -24.66
C ARG A 13 1.57 -1.13 -24.91
N ALA A 14 2.21 -2.23 -25.31
CA ALA A 14 1.51 -3.51 -25.51
C ALA A 14 0.83 -4.00 -24.22
N ALA A 15 1.55 -3.94 -23.10
CA ALA A 15 1.05 -4.38 -21.80
C ALA A 15 -0.16 -3.56 -21.32
N LEU A 16 -0.22 -2.26 -21.61
CA LEU A 16 -1.36 -1.40 -21.28
C LEU A 16 -2.67 -1.80 -22.00
N HIS A 17 -2.59 -2.55 -23.09
CA HIS A 17 -3.74 -2.94 -23.91
C HIS A 17 -4.05 -4.44 -23.90
N THR A 18 -3.29 -5.25 -23.15
CA THR A 18 -3.44 -6.71 -23.15
C THR A 18 -4.49 -7.18 -22.15
N ASP A 19 -4.36 -6.79 -20.88
CA ASP A 19 -5.17 -7.31 -19.77
C ASP A 19 -5.16 -6.31 -18.59
N PRO A 20 -6.28 -6.10 -17.84
CA PRO A 20 -6.32 -5.12 -16.76
C PRO A 20 -5.28 -5.36 -15.64
N PRO A 21 -5.12 -6.57 -15.04
CA PRO A 21 -4.02 -6.86 -14.12
C PRO A 21 -2.64 -6.42 -14.61
N LEU A 22 -2.30 -6.75 -15.85
CA LEU A 22 -1.01 -6.39 -16.44
C LEU A 22 -0.88 -4.86 -16.59
N ARG A 23 -1.94 -4.20 -17.06
CA ARG A 23 -2.00 -2.73 -17.18
C ARG A 23 -1.72 -2.05 -15.85
N TYR A 24 -2.41 -2.43 -14.78
CA TYR A 24 -2.27 -1.79 -13.46
C TYR A 24 -0.95 -2.09 -12.79
N ARG A 25 -0.37 -3.27 -13.03
CA ARG A 25 1.00 -3.59 -12.62
C ARG A 25 2.01 -2.68 -13.30
N VAL A 26 1.88 -2.45 -14.60
CA VAL A 26 2.74 -1.55 -15.37
C VAL A 26 2.61 -0.10 -14.92
N LEU A 27 1.37 0.38 -14.69
CA LEU A 27 1.13 1.73 -14.16
C LEU A 27 1.77 1.96 -12.79
N SER A 28 1.89 0.90 -11.99
CA SER A 28 2.52 0.96 -10.66
C SER A 28 4.05 0.96 -10.70
N GLY A 29 4.67 0.62 -11.84
CA GLY A 29 6.12 0.68 -12.04
C GLY A 29 6.92 -0.12 -11.00
N SER A 30 8.02 0.47 -10.51
CA SER A 30 8.90 -0.17 -9.51
C SER A 30 8.21 -0.39 -8.16
N VAL A 31 7.20 0.42 -7.81
CA VAL A 31 6.46 0.29 -6.55
C VAL A 31 5.78 -1.09 -6.47
N ALA A 32 5.29 -1.62 -7.59
CA ALA A 32 4.73 -2.98 -7.62
C ALA A 32 5.79 -4.06 -7.31
N ALA A 33 7.05 -3.85 -7.69
CA ALA A 33 8.13 -4.77 -7.36
C ALA A 33 8.51 -4.67 -5.87
N ASP A 34 8.54 -3.46 -5.32
CA ASP A 34 8.80 -3.24 -3.88
C ASP A 34 7.69 -3.82 -2.99
N VAL A 35 6.43 -3.71 -3.44
CA VAL A 35 5.30 -4.36 -2.75
C VAL A 35 5.39 -5.88 -2.82
N ALA A 36 5.69 -6.44 -4.00
CA ALA A 36 5.86 -7.89 -4.15
C ALA A 36 7.04 -8.44 -3.34
N ALA A 37 8.11 -7.65 -3.16
CA ALA A 37 9.26 -7.99 -2.34
C ALA A 37 9.04 -7.73 -0.83
N GLY A 38 7.88 -7.22 -0.42
CA GLY A 38 7.58 -6.89 0.98
C GLY A 38 8.33 -5.67 1.52
N ARG A 39 9.05 -4.92 0.67
CA ARG A 39 9.72 -3.65 1.05
C ARG A 39 8.72 -2.54 1.31
N LEU A 40 7.57 -2.59 0.66
CA LEU A 40 6.42 -1.73 0.89
C LEU A 40 5.19 -2.59 1.16
N ILE A 41 4.33 -2.16 2.07
CA ILE A 41 3.08 -2.84 2.39
C ILE A 41 1.91 -1.88 2.37
N GLN A 42 0.73 -2.43 2.07
CA GLN A 42 -0.54 -1.72 2.17
C GLN A 42 -1.02 -1.70 3.62
N CYS A 43 -1.89 -0.74 3.93
CA CYS A 43 -2.59 -0.68 5.22
C CYS A 43 -3.36 -1.97 5.53
N SER A 44 -4.02 -2.59 4.55
CA SER A 44 -4.73 -3.87 4.71
C SER A 44 -3.79 -5.00 5.16
N THR A 45 -2.61 -5.11 4.53
CA THR A 45 -1.58 -6.08 4.91
C THR A 45 -1.09 -5.85 6.33
N PHE A 46 -0.87 -4.59 6.71
CA PHE A 46 -0.48 -4.23 8.08
C PHE A 46 -1.57 -4.63 9.10
N LEU A 47 -2.83 -4.28 8.85
CA LEU A 47 -3.95 -4.64 9.71
C LEU A 47 -4.13 -6.16 9.84
N THR A 48 -3.92 -6.91 8.75
CA THR A 48 -3.94 -8.37 8.78
C THR A 48 -2.81 -8.92 9.66
N ARG A 49 -1.60 -8.35 9.57
CA ARG A 49 -0.46 -8.73 10.42
C ARG A 49 -0.66 -8.39 11.89
N LEU A 50 -1.49 -7.39 12.19
CA LEU A 50 -1.94 -7.08 13.56
C LEU A 50 -2.94 -8.09 14.12
N GLY A 51 -3.37 -9.08 13.32
CA GLY A 51 -4.32 -10.11 13.75
C GLY A 51 -5.79 -9.77 13.52
N LEU A 52 -6.10 -8.71 12.75
CA LEU A 52 -7.49 -8.45 12.36
C LEU A 52 -7.95 -9.45 11.31
N ASP A 53 -9.19 -9.93 11.47
CA ASP A 53 -9.85 -10.76 10.47
C ASP A 53 -10.22 -9.98 9.20
N GLU A 54 -10.65 -10.69 8.16
CA GLU A 54 -10.99 -10.07 6.88
C GLU A 54 -12.09 -9.00 6.99
N GLN A 55 -13.11 -9.24 7.83
CA GLN A 55 -14.25 -8.35 8.00
C GLN A 55 -13.85 -7.07 8.74
N GLN A 56 -12.99 -7.20 9.74
CA GLN A 56 -12.39 -6.08 10.46
C GLN A 56 -11.49 -5.28 9.53
N VAL A 57 -10.60 -5.93 8.77
CA VAL A 57 -9.73 -5.26 7.80
C VAL A 57 -10.56 -4.48 6.78
N ARG A 58 -11.64 -5.07 6.24
CA ARG A 58 -12.57 -4.42 5.30
C ARG A 58 -13.20 -3.16 5.91
N SER A 59 -13.57 -3.24 7.18
CA SER A 59 -14.23 -2.16 7.92
C SER A 59 -13.28 -1.01 8.28
N TYR A 60 -12.01 -1.29 8.56
CA TYR A 60 -11.05 -0.30 9.07
C TYR A 60 -10.06 0.24 8.02
N ARG A 61 -9.69 -0.53 7.00
CA ARG A 61 -8.60 -0.20 6.05
C ARG A 61 -8.71 1.19 5.42
N SER A 62 -9.92 1.61 5.04
CA SER A 62 -10.13 2.88 4.34
C SER A 62 -9.92 4.08 5.26
N TRP A 63 -10.42 4.01 6.49
CA TRP A 63 -10.23 5.07 7.49
C TRP A 63 -8.79 5.07 7.99
N PHE A 64 -8.27 3.90 8.34
CA PHE A 64 -6.88 3.75 8.77
C PHE A 64 -5.89 4.31 7.74
N GLY A 65 -6.10 4.02 6.45
CA GLY A 65 -5.28 4.58 5.37
C GLY A 65 -5.28 6.11 5.30
N ARG A 66 -6.40 6.77 5.63
CA ARG A 66 -6.46 8.25 5.71
C ARG A 66 -5.59 8.79 6.86
N TYR A 67 -5.62 8.13 8.01
CA TYR A 67 -4.77 8.50 9.15
C TYR A 67 -3.29 8.24 8.87
N ALA A 68 -2.95 7.10 8.26
CA ALA A 68 -1.58 6.79 7.85
C ALA A 68 -1.04 7.80 6.81
N ALA A 69 -1.84 8.18 5.82
CA ALA A 69 -1.45 9.19 4.83
C ALA A 69 -1.30 10.60 5.46
N LYS A 70 -2.13 10.94 6.44
CA LYS A 70 -1.96 12.18 7.22
C LYS A 70 -0.66 12.15 8.03
N ALA A 71 -0.39 11.05 8.73
CA ALA A 71 0.83 10.87 9.51
C ALA A 71 2.08 10.95 8.62
N TRP A 72 2.08 10.27 7.47
CA TRP A 72 3.18 10.34 6.50
C TRP A 72 3.47 11.76 6.02
N ARG A 73 2.44 12.52 5.66
CA ARG A 73 2.62 13.91 5.23
C ARG A 73 3.20 14.79 6.33
N ALA A 74 2.78 14.56 7.58
CA ALA A 74 3.32 15.28 8.73
C ALA A 74 4.79 14.90 9.03
N THR A 75 5.16 13.63 8.88
CA THR A 75 6.52 13.14 9.17
C THR A 75 7.51 13.41 8.04
N ASN A 76 7.08 13.27 6.77
CA ASN A 76 7.97 13.26 5.60
C ASN A 76 7.80 14.47 4.68
N GLY A 77 6.81 15.34 4.91
CA GLY A 77 6.54 16.53 4.09
C GLY A 77 6.10 16.24 2.64
N THR A 78 5.80 14.98 2.30
CA THR A 78 5.51 14.51 0.94
C THR A 78 4.31 13.56 0.91
N GLU A 79 3.75 13.32 -0.27
CA GLU A 79 2.73 12.27 -0.44
C GLU A 79 3.37 10.87 -0.38
N PRO A 80 2.69 9.87 0.22
CA PRO A 80 3.17 8.50 0.19
C PRO A 80 3.14 7.92 -1.22
N GLN A 81 4.04 6.97 -1.49
CA GLN A 81 3.99 6.18 -2.71
C GLN A 81 2.68 5.41 -2.80
N ARG A 82 2.24 5.14 -4.02
CA ARG A 82 0.98 4.44 -4.28
C ARG A 82 1.15 3.30 -5.28
N VAL A 83 0.32 2.28 -5.13
CA VAL A 83 0.26 1.11 -5.99
C VAL A 83 -1.19 0.86 -6.38
N TRP A 84 -1.42 0.39 -7.60
CA TRP A 84 -2.74 -0.11 -7.97
C TRP A 84 -2.95 -1.50 -7.39
N ALA A 85 -4.06 -1.66 -6.66
CA ALA A 85 -4.45 -2.93 -6.04
C ALA A 85 -5.90 -3.25 -6.42
N LEU A 86 -6.20 -4.54 -6.59
CA LEU A 86 -7.57 -5.01 -6.77
C LEU A 86 -8.20 -5.18 -5.38
N ILE A 87 -9.19 -4.35 -5.07
CA ILE A 87 -9.92 -4.36 -3.78
C ILE A 87 -11.41 -4.46 -4.11
N ASP A 88 -12.07 -5.48 -3.58
CA ASP A 88 -13.50 -5.72 -3.81
C ASP A 88 -13.87 -5.70 -5.31
N SER A 89 -13.05 -6.33 -6.15
CA SER A 89 -13.17 -6.34 -7.62
C SER A 89 -12.97 -4.98 -8.31
N HIS A 90 -12.49 -3.96 -7.59
CA HIS A 90 -12.22 -2.63 -8.13
C HIS A 90 -10.73 -2.28 -8.01
N TRP A 91 -10.16 -1.79 -9.10
CA TRP A 91 -8.79 -1.27 -9.09
C TRP A 91 -8.76 0.06 -8.35
N THR A 92 -8.00 0.10 -7.26
CA THR A 92 -7.86 1.26 -6.39
C THR A 92 -6.41 1.64 -6.25
N HIS A 93 -6.10 2.93 -6.34
CA HIS A 93 -4.75 3.45 -6.16
C HIS A 93 -4.50 3.71 -4.67
N VAL A 94 -3.84 2.77 -4.00
CA VAL A 94 -3.67 2.77 -2.54
C VAL A 94 -2.28 3.20 -2.13
N ALA A 95 -2.18 3.88 -0.99
CA ALA A 95 -0.90 4.24 -0.40
C ALA A 95 -0.18 3.01 0.17
N VAL A 96 1.15 3.01 0.04
CA VAL A 96 2.04 1.97 0.56
C VAL A 96 3.16 2.59 1.36
N TYR A 97 3.65 1.83 2.33
CA TYR A 97 4.62 2.31 3.32
C TYR A 97 5.65 1.23 3.62
N PRO A 98 6.87 1.59 4.05
CA PRO A 98 7.79 0.62 4.65
C PRO A 98 7.12 -0.11 5.83
N PRO A 99 7.29 -1.43 5.97
CA PRO A 99 6.66 -2.20 7.06
C PRO A 99 6.94 -1.68 8.46
N THR A 100 8.12 -1.11 8.68
CA THR A 100 8.60 -0.57 9.95
C THR A 100 8.31 0.93 10.12
N SER A 101 7.50 1.51 9.23
CA SER A 101 7.24 2.95 9.25
C SER A 101 6.49 3.38 10.52
N PRO A 102 6.92 4.45 11.22
CA PRO A 102 6.26 4.93 12.43
C PRO A 102 4.84 5.45 12.16
N VAL A 103 4.49 5.73 10.89
CA VAL A 103 3.16 6.19 10.49
C VAL A 103 2.04 5.23 10.88
N PHE A 104 2.34 3.94 10.98
CA PHE A 104 1.36 2.95 11.40
C PHE A 104 1.00 3.10 12.89
N ALA A 105 2.00 3.25 13.75
CA ALA A 105 1.78 3.50 15.18
C ALA A 105 0.99 4.81 15.39
N ILE A 106 1.42 5.89 14.72
CA ILE A 106 0.73 7.19 14.78
C ILE A 106 -0.73 7.06 14.29
N ALA A 107 -0.97 6.28 13.24
CA ALA A 107 -2.31 6.06 12.71
C ALA A 107 -3.21 5.26 13.66
N ILE A 108 -2.68 4.25 14.36
CA ILE A 108 -3.40 3.49 15.39
C ILE A 108 -3.85 4.43 16.51
N GLU A 109 -2.93 5.21 17.05
CA GLU A 109 -3.19 6.15 18.16
C GLU A 109 -4.19 7.24 17.75
N SER A 110 -4.06 7.76 16.53
CA SER A 110 -4.93 8.82 16.03
C SER A 110 -6.34 8.33 15.71
N TYR A 111 -6.48 7.07 15.28
CA TYR A 111 -7.76 6.51 14.90
C TYR A 111 -8.47 5.90 16.11
N LYS A 112 -9.31 6.70 16.79
CA LYS A 112 -10.03 6.33 18.02
C LYS A 112 -10.70 4.96 18.02
N ARG A 113 -11.30 4.53 16.89
CA ARG A 113 -11.95 3.20 16.80
C ARG A 113 -10.94 2.05 16.86
N MET A 114 -9.73 2.24 16.34
CA MET A 114 -8.64 1.27 16.44
C MET A 114 -7.93 1.34 17.80
N ALA A 115 -7.76 2.55 18.36
CA ALA A 115 -7.20 2.72 19.69
C ALA A 115 -8.01 1.96 20.76
N ALA A 116 -9.34 1.91 20.61
CA ALA A 116 -10.22 1.17 21.50
C ALA A 116 -10.08 -0.38 21.43
N LEU A 117 -9.43 -0.92 20.38
CA LEU A 117 -9.23 -2.37 20.23
C LEU A 117 -8.05 -2.90 21.07
N GLY A 118 -7.27 -2.04 21.73
CA GLY A 118 -6.18 -2.46 22.61
C GLY A 118 -5.04 -3.21 21.89
N LEU A 119 -4.92 -3.05 20.57
CA LEU A 119 -3.92 -3.72 19.74
C LEU A 119 -2.51 -3.31 20.19
N ARG A 120 -1.72 -4.28 20.67
CA ARG A 120 -0.31 -4.07 21.04
C ARG A 120 0.59 -4.32 19.84
N PHE A 121 1.44 -3.34 19.52
CA PHE A 121 2.45 -3.48 18.48
C PHE A 121 3.76 -3.94 19.13
N GLU A 122 4.09 -5.22 19.02
CA GLU A 122 5.44 -5.69 19.31
C GLU A 122 6.28 -5.51 18.04
N LEU A 123 7.17 -4.51 18.06
CA LEU A 123 8.23 -4.38 17.08
C LEU A 123 9.15 -5.59 17.26
N ALA A 124 8.96 -6.63 16.45
CA ALA A 124 9.98 -7.65 16.26
C ALA A 124 11.16 -6.95 15.55
N VAL A 125 12.19 -6.63 16.35
CA VAL A 125 13.51 -6.18 15.90
C VAL A 125 14.21 -7.32 15.18
#